data_AF-E3GL50-F1
#
_entry.id   AF-E3GL50-F1
#
_cell.length_a   1.000
_cell.length_b   1.000
_cell.length_c   1.000
_cell.angle_alpha   90.00
_cell.angle_beta   90.00
_cell.angle_gamma   90.00
#
_symmetry.space_group_name_H-M   'P 1'
#
loop_
_entity.id
_entity.type
_entity.pdbx_description
1 polymer ?
#
loop_
_entity_poly.entity_id
_entity_poly.type
_entity_poly.pdbx_seq_one_letter_code
_entity_poly.pdbx_strand_id
1 'polypeptide(L)'
;MSDPKTVQKAYDQSLNYISFKNRTEKEMVDYLEKKEYSERVVAEVMAKLVQYAFINDTAYVKNYCYNNIHFNFWGRVKMRYDLKKRGIPQELIAVMDELYTPDQERICCEKQFEKAARQYSRESYRKRKGKIYTFLQRKGFPGEVIREVIEARLPEDETENLTEEETEALLEKQMTELRRFYEKYRRMQENKGYTGRELKQRVTRNLMSRGYSYDQIRIMTEEDE
;
A
#
# COMPACT_ATOMS: atom_id res chain seq x y z
N MET A 1 47.28 8.15 27.64
CA MET A 1 45.90 8.58 27.95
C MET A 1 45.61 9.79 27.11
N SER A 2 44.36 9.95 26.65
CA SER A 2 43.98 11.13 25.86
C SER A 2 43.91 12.38 26.74
N ASP A 3 43.99 13.59 26.16
CA ASP A 3 43.84 14.83 26.92
C ASP A 3 42.43 14.90 27.56
N PRO A 4 42.33 14.97 28.91
CA PRO A 4 41.04 14.93 29.61
C PRO A 4 40.07 16.03 29.19
N LYS A 5 40.56 17.23 28.86
CA LYS A 5 39.71 18.34 28.42
C LYS A 5 39.08 18.05 27.07
N THR A 6 39.86 17.50 26.14
CA THR A 6 39.38 17.10 24.82
C THR A 6 38.33 15.99 24.91
N VAL A 7 38.55 14.97 25.75
CA VAL A 7 37.58 13.89 25.99
C VAL A 7 36.28 14.41 26.58
N GLN A 8 36.34 15.33 27.55
CA GLN A 8 35.14 15.93 28.14
C GLN A 8 34.35 16.75 27.11
N LYS A 9 35.04 17.56 26.29
CA LYS A 9 34.40 18.35 25.24
C LYS A 9 33.70 17.47 24.21
N ALA A 10 34.33 16.38 23.78
CA ALA A 10 33.74 15.42 22.86
C ALA A 10 32.50 14.75 23.47
N TYR A 11 32.57 14.36 24.75
CA TYR A 11 31.45 13.77 25.47
C TYR A 11 30.24 14.73 25.58
N ASP A 12 30.46 15.99 25.94
CA ASP A 12 29.39 16.99 26.03
C ASP A 12 28.73 17.24 24.65
N GLN A 13 29.53 17.22 23.58
CA GLN A 13 29.01 17.30 22.20
C GLN A 13 28.18 16.07 21.82
N SER A 14 28.61 14.87 22.22
CA SER A 14 27.83 13.64 22.02
C SER A 14 26.49 13.69 22.74
N LEU A 15 26.44 14.12 24.00
CA LEU A 15 25.19 14.27 24.74
C LEU A 15 24.22 15.23 24.05
N ASN A 16 24.74 16.37 23.60
CA ASN A 16 23.96 17.32 22.80
C ASN A 16 23.47 16.71 21.48
N TYR A 17 24.24 15.83 20.84
CA TYR A 17 23.83 15.19 19.59
C TYR A 17 22.73 14.12 19.77
N ILE A 18 22.77 13.41 20.90
CA ILE A 18 21.79 12.38 21.29
C ILE A 18 20.46 13.01 21.72
N SER A 19 20.47 14.19 22.35
CA SER A 19 19.26 14.83 22.88
C SER A 19 18.18 15.10 21.82
N PHE A 20 18.56 15.26 20.54
CA PHE A 20 17.62 15.46 19.44
C PHE A 20 16.90 14.18 19.00
N LYS A 21 17.61 13.04 19.02
CA LYS A 21 17.07 11.71 18.71
C LYS A 21 18.09 10.64 19.08
N ASN A 22 17.59 9.43 19.35
CA ASN A 22 18.42 8.24 19.53
C ASN A 22 19.38 8.04 18.35
N ARG A 23 20.62 7.66 18.69
CA ARG A 23 21.71 7.41 17.74
C ARG A 23 22.20 5.99 17.86
N THR A 24 22.65 5.45 16.75
CA THR A 24 23.41 4.20 16.71
C THR A 24 24.87 4.45 17.05
N GLU A 25 25.61 3.39 17.39
CA GLU A 25 27.05 3.46 17.61
C GLU A 25 27.78 4.06 16.41
N LYS A 26 27.48 3.56 15.20
CA LYS A 26 28.08 4.07 13.97
C LYS A 26 27.79 5.55 13.74
N GLU A 27 26.55 5.99 13.91
CA GLU A 27 26.21 7.41 13.74
C GLU A 27 26.98 8.32 14.72
N MET A 28 27.27 7.83 15.93
CA MET A 28 28.06 8.60 16.90
C MET A 28 29.55 8.62 16.55
N VAL A 29 30.11 7.49 16.13
CA VAL A 29 31.50 7.42 15.66
C VAL A 29 31.70 8.36 14.47
N ASP A 30 30.86 8.22 13.42
CA ASP A 30 30.90 9.09 12.23
C ASP A 30 30.76 10.57 12.61
N TYR A 31 29.93 10.90 13.61
CA TYR A 31 29.76 12.26 14.10
C TYR A 31 31.03 12.81 14.77
N LEU A 32 31.67 12.03 15.64
CA LEU A 32 32.88 12.46 16.35
C LEU A 32 34.10 12.52 15.43
N GLU A 33 34.22 11.60 14.48
CA GLU A 33 35.28 11.64 13.46
C GLU A 33 35.13 12.86 12.55
N LYS A 34 33.90 13.20 12.14
CA LYS A 34 33.61 14.43 11.40
C LYS A 34 33.93 15.70 12.18
N LYS A 35 34.02 15.62 13.52
CA LYS A 35 34.48 16.69 14.41
C LYS A 35 36.00 16.70 14.61
N GLU A 36 36.73 15.86 13.87
CA GLU A 36 38.19 15.76 13.85
C GLU A 36 38.78 15.29 15.19
N TYR A 37 38.00 14.56 16.00
CA TYR A 37 38.55 13.89 17.18
C TYR A 37 39.38 12.67 16.77
N SER A 38 40.47 12.43 17.49
CA SER A 38 41.30 11.24 17.25
C SER A 38 40.57 9.96 17.64
N GLU A 39 40.90 8.86 16.97
CA GLU A 39 40.32 7.52 17.20
C GLU A 39 40.37 7.12 18.69
N ARG A 40 41.44 7.49 19.39
CA ARG A 40 41.59 7.25 20.84
C ARG A 40 40.56 8.02 21.68
N VAL A 41 40.31 9.29 21.35
CA VAL A 41 39.28 10.11 22.04
C VAL A 41 37.89 9.54 21.74
N VAL A 42 37.61 9.17 20.48
CA VAL A 42 36.34 8.55 20.09
C VAL A 42 36.09 7.28 20.89
N ALA A 43 37.07 6.38 20.97
CA ALA A 43 36.95 5.14 21.74
C ALA A 43 36.67 5.38 23.23
N GLU A 44 37.38 6.33 23.87
CA GLU A 44 37.15 6.68 25.28
C GLU A 44 35.75 7.28 25.52
N VAL A 45 35.26 8.12 24.61
CA VAL A 45 33.91 8.70 24.70
C VAL A 45 32.83 7.65 24.45
N MET A 46 32.98 6.82 23.42
CA MET A 46 32.06 5.73 23.11
C MET A 46 31.93 4.75 24.26
N ALA A 47 33.04 4.37 24.91
CA ALA A 47 33.02 3.52 26.09
C ALA A 47 32.15 4.11 27.22
N LYS A 48 32.26 5.42 27.49
CA LYS A 48 31.40 6.10 28.47
C LYS A 48 29.93 6.12 28.04
N LEU A 49 29.65 6.46 26.78
CA LEU A 49 28.27 6.53 26.27
C LEU A 49 27.56 5.18 26.34
N VAL A 50 28.26 4.10 26.01
CA VAL A 50 27.74 2.72 26.13
C VAL A 50 27.60 2.31 27.60
N GLN A 51 28.59 2.60 28.44
CA GLN A 51 28.55 2.31 29.88
C GLN A 51 27.34 2.95 30.57
N TYR A 52 27.01 4.20 30.21
CA TYR A 52 25.84 4.91 30.74
C TYR A 52 24.55 4.65 29.94
N ALA A 53 24.57 3.71 29.00
CA ALA A 53 23.44 3.35 28.14
C ALA A 53 22.83 4.51 27.32
N PHE A 54 23.58 5.59 27.09
CA PHE A 54 23.20 6.66 26.16
C PHE A 54 23.22 6.17 24.71
N ILE A 55 24.07 5.19 24.41
CA ILE A 55 24.09 4.47 23.14
C ILE A 55 23.91 2.98 23.43
N ASN A 56 22.96 2.37 22.73
CA ASN A 56 22.66 0.96 22.83
C ASN A 56 21.95 0.50 21.56
N ASP A 57 22.69 -0.12 20.65
CA ASP A 57 22.16 -0.56 19.35
C ASP A 57 21.11 -1.68 19.50
N THR A 58 21.20 -2.50 20.55
CA THR A 58 20.17 -3.52 20.82
C THR A 58 18.83 -2.87 21.20
N ALA A 59 18.87 -1.89 22.11
CA ALA A 59 17.67 -1.13 22.47
C ALA A 59 17.15 -0.31 21.29
N TYR A 60 18.05 0.20 20.44
CA TYR A 60 17.70 0.90 19.22
C TYR A 60 16.87 0.02 18.28
N VAL A 61 17.35 -1.20 17.97
CA VAL A 61 16.64 -2.14 17.09
C VAL A 61 15.27 -2.52 17.67
N LYS A 62 15.18 -2.77 18.98
CA LYS A 62 13.90 -3.06 19.66
C LYS A 62 12.89 -1.94 19.48
N ASN A 63 13.30 -0.70 19.76
CA ASN A 63 12.46 0.48 19.57
C ASN A 63 12.10 0.71 18.11
N TYR A 64 13.02 0.42 17.18
CA TYR A 64 12.77 0.51 15.74
C TYR A 64 11.66 -0.44 15.30
N CYS A 65 11.69 -1.69 15.75
CA CYS A 65 10.66 -2.69 15.46
C CYS A 65 9.31 -2.27 16.05
N TYR A 66 9.29 -1.87 17.32
CA TYR A 66 8.10 -1.36 17.99
C TYR A 66 7.48 -0.19 17.21
N ASN A 67 8.28 0.82 16.86
CA ASN A 67 7.79 1.97 16.11
C ASN A 67 7.27 1.59 14.72
N ASN A 68 7.89 0.59 14.08
CA ASN A 68 7.39 0.08 12.81
C ASN A 68 6.01 -0.54 12.94
N ILE A 69 5.81 -1.41 13.93
CA ILE A 69 4.55 -2.11 14.18
C ILE A 69 3.41 -1.14 14.52
N HIS A 70 3.70 -0.04 15.22
CA HIS A 70 2.67 0.88 15.69
C HIS A 70 2.43 2.09 14.78
N PHE A 71 3.43 2.55 14.03
CA PHE A 71 3.35 3.83 13.32
C PHE A 71 3.68 3.75 11.82
N ASN A 72 4.78 3.08 11.44
CA ASN A 72 5.29 3.14 10.06
C ASN A 72 4.71 2.09 9.12
N PHE A 73 4.53 0.86 9.62
CA PHE A 73 4.05 -0.32 8.90
C PHE A 73 4.85 -0.60 7.62
N TRP A 74 6.17 -0.75 7.72
CA TRP A 74 7.04 -1.19 6.63
C TRP A 74 7.31 -2.68 6.68
N GLY A 75 7.64 -3.28 5.54
CA GLY A 75 8.06 -4.68 5.46
C GLY A 75 9.53 -4.89 5.84
N ARG A 76 9.86 -6.13 6.18
CA ARG A 76 11.16 -6.52 6.74
C ARG A 76 12.33 -6.18 5.83
N VAL A 77 12.16 -6.22 4.51
CA VAL A 77 13.24 -5.93 3.54
C VAL A 77 13.69 -4.47 3.69
N LYS A 78 12.73 -3.54 3.81
CA LYS A 78 13.02 -2.12 3.99
C LYS A 78 13.62 -1.84 5.36
N MET A 79 13.10 -2.48 6.41
CA MET A 79 13.62 -2.33 7.77
C MET A 79 15.09 -2.77 7.85
N ARG A 80 15.43 -3.96 7.33
CA ARG A 80 16.82 -4.46 7.30
C ARG A 80 17.75 -3.53 6.54
N TYR A 81 17.31 -3.03 5.39
CA TYR A 81 18.08 -2.09 4.60
C TYR A 81 18.36 -0.79 5.37
N ASP A 82 17.36 -0.22 6.04
CA ASP A 82 17.53 1.02 6.82
C ASP A 82 18.45 0.82 8.04
N LEU A 83 18.30 -0.29 8.78
CA LEU A 83 19.17 -0.62 9.91
C LEU A 83 20.62 -0.85 9.47
N LYS A 84 20.84 -1.57 8.37
CA LYS A 84 22.17 -1.76 7.79
C LYS A 84 22.79 -0.45 7.36
N LYS A 85 22.00 0.43 6.73
CA LYS A 85 22.46 1.78 6.33
C LYS A 85 22.88 2.63 7.54
N ARG A 86 22.19 2.46 8.66
CA ARG A 86 22.53 3.11 9.95
C ARG A 86 23.72 2.46 10.67
N GLY A 87 24.27 1.37 10.16
CA GLY A 87 25.44 0.73 10.73
C GLY A 87 25.19 -0.36 11.74
N ILE A 88 23.94 -0.80 11.91
CA ILE A 88 23.63 -1.90 12.82
C ILE A 88 24.28 -3.20 12.29
N PRO A 89 25.05 -3.93 13.11
CA PRO A 89 25.63 -5.22 12.75
C PRO A 89 24.57 -6.26 12.36
N GLN A 90 24.93 -7.17 11.46
CA GLN A 90 24.00 -8.17 10.93
C GLN A 90 23.45 -9.08 12.04
N GLU A 91 24.23 -9.37 13.07
CA GLU A 91 23.82 -10.16 14.23
C GLU A 91 22.68 -9.49 15.00
N LEU A 92 22.74 -8.17 15.18
CA LEU A 92 21.66 -7.42 15.84
C LEU A 92 20.43 -7.26 14.94
N ILE A 93 20.63 -7.18 13.62
CA ILE A 93 19.51 -7.18 12.67
C ILE A 93 18.77 -8.53 12.71
N ALA A 94 19.45 -9.65 12.99
CA ALA A 94 18.81 -10.97 13.10
C ALA A 94 17.77 -11.02 14.24
N VAL A 95 17.96 -10.27 15.32
CA VAL A 95 16.99 -10.13 16.43
C VAL A 95 15.64 -9.60 15.94
N MET A 96 15.61 -8.89 14.81
CA MET A 96 14.36 -8.42 14.19
C MET A 96 13.41 -9.57 13.83
N ASP A 97 13.90 -10.77 13.51
CA ASP A 97 13.02 -11.90 13.16
C ASP A 97 12.14 -12.35 14.33
N GLU A 98 12.63 -12.20 15.55
CA GLU A 98 11.86 -12.50 16.77
C GLU A 98 10.90 -11.35 17.12
N LEU A 99 11.35 -10.10 16.92
CA LEU A 99 10.59 -8.90 17.29
C LEU A 99 9.52 -8.49 16.26
N TYR A 100 9.72 -8.87 15.01
CA TYR A 100 8.83 -8.59 13.88
C TYR A 100 8.47 -9.90 13.17
N THR A 101 7.57 -10.61 13.83
CA THR A 101 7.06 -11.92 13.41
C THR A 101 6.37 -11.86 12.05
N PRO A 102 6.26 -12.99 11.34
CA PRO A 102 5.48 -13.07 10.09
C PRO A 102 4.05 -12.52 10.22
N ASP A 103 3.36 -12.80 11.33
CA ASP A 103 1.99 -12.30 11.56
C ASP A 103 1.95 -10.78 11.71
N GLN A 104 2.89 -10.20 12.46
CA GLN A 104 3.01 -8.75 12.58
C GLN A 104 3.31 -8.10 11.22
N GLU A 105 4.14 -8.74 10.40
CA GLU A 105 4.42 -8.26 9.05
C GLU A 105 3.20 -8.30 8.15
N ARG A 106 2.43 -9.38 8.20
CA ARG A 106 1.15 -9.52 7.49
C ARG A 106 0.17 -8.41 7.89
N ILE A 107 0.00 -8.15 9.20
CA ILE A 107 -0.85 -7.06 9.71
C ILE A 107 -0.37 -5.69 9.21
N CYS A 108 0.95 -5.44 9.21
CA CYS A 108 1.50 -4.21 8.67
C CYS A 108 1.27 -4.08 7.16
N CYS A 109 1.36 -5.19 6.42
CA CYS A 109 1.09 -5.26 5.00
C CYS A 109 -0.38 -4.93 4.71
N GLU A 110 -1.33 -5.50 5.47
CA GLU A 110 -2.76 -5.21 5.36
C GLU A 110 -3.06 -3.71 5.57
N LYS A 111 -2.45 -3.08 6.58
CA LYS A 111 -2.61 -1.63 6.82
C LYS A 111 -2.10 -0.77 5.66
N GLN A 112 -1.04 -1.19 4.98
CA GLN A 112 -0.55 -0.50 3.78
C GLN A 112 -1.41 -0.82 2.55
N PHE A 113 -1.94 -2.05 2.47
CA PHE A 113 -2.86 -2.49 1.43
C PHE A 113 -4.11 -1.61 1.44
N GLU A 114 -4.72 -1.34 2.59
CA GLU A 114 -5.92 -0.49 2.68
C GLU A 114 -5.69 0.93 2.13
N LYS A 115 -4.48 1.47 2.28
CA LYS A 115 -4.10 2.76 1.70
C LYS A 115 -3.99 2.65 0.17
N ALA A 116 -3.30 1.63 -0.32
CA ALA A 116 -3.13 1.39 -1.75
C ALA A 116 -4.48 1.07 -2.45
N ALA A 117 -5.31 0.26 -1.83
CA ALA A 117 -6.61 -0.16 -2.33
C ALA A 117 -7.57 1.03 -2.50
N ARG A 118 -7.53 2.02 -1.59
CA ARG A 118 -8.24 3.28 -1.72
C ARG A 118 -7.65 4.18 -2.80
N GLN A 119 -6.32 4.26 -2.88
CA GLN A 119 -5.62 5.08 -3.86
C GLN A 119 -5.90 4.62 -5.31
N TYR A 120 -6.00 3.32 -5.54
CA TYR A 120 -6.16 2.72 -6.87
C TYR A 120 -7.58 2.18 -7.12
N SER A 121 -8.59 2.70 -6.42
CA SER A 121 -9.97 2.21 -6.51
C SER A 121 -10.66 2.42 -7.86
N ARG A 122 -10.16 3.37 -8.67
CA ARG A 122 -10.71 3.70 -10.01
C ARG A 122 -10.05 2.94 -11.16
N GLU A 123 -9.08 2.08 -10.85
CA GLU A 123 -8.36 1.29 -11.83
C GLU A 123 -9.10 -0.03 -12.08
N SER A 124 -8.96 -0.59 -13.29
CA SER A 124 -9.42 -1.96 -13.59
C SER A 124 -8.76 -2.96 -12.64
N TYR A 125 -9.38 -4.11 -12.37
CA TYR A 125 -8.89 -5.07 -11.38
C TYR A 125 -7.44 -5.50 -11.66
N ARG A 126 -7.11 -5.88 -12.91
CA ARG A 126 -5.73 -6.22 -13.30
C ARG A 126 -4.73 -5.10 -13.03
N LYS A 127 -5.06 -3.86 -13.41
CA LYS A 127 -4.18 -2.69 -13.19
C LYS A 127 -4.05 -2.37 -11.70
N ARG A 128 -5.15 -2.45 -10.95
CA ARG A 128 -5.21 -2.23 -9.52
C ARG A 128 -4.34 -3.23 -8.77
N LYS A 129 -4.47 -4.52 -9.06
CA LYS A 129 -3.66 -5.61 -8.49
C LYS A 129 -2.17 -5.35 -8.69
N GLY A 130 -1.74 -5.04 -9.92
CA GLY A 130 -0.34 -4.73 -10.24
C GLY A 130 0.20 -3.47 -9.54
N LYS A 131 -0.62 -2.40 -9.46
CA LYS A 131 -0.24 -1.16 -8.76
C LYS A 131 -0.14 -1.35 -7.24
N ILE A 132 -1.06 -2.09 -6.64
CA ILE A 132 -1.02 -2.45 -5.21
C ILE A 132 0.24 -3.29 -4.93
N TYR A 133 0.53 -4.30 -5.75
CA TYR A 133 1.73 -5.13 -5.59
C TYR A 133 3.00 -4.28 -5.59
N THR A 134 3.18 -3.45 -6.62
CA THR A 134 4.34 -2.55 -6.75
C THR A 134 4.43 -1.54 -5.59
N PHE A 135 3.28 -1.05 -5.10
CA PHE A 135 3.25 -0.17 -3.93
C PHE A 135 3.78 -0.88 -2.68
N LEU A 136 3.28 -2.08 -2.38
CA LEU A 136 3.68 -2.85 -1.21
C LEU A 136 5.14 -3.32 -1.30
N GLN A 137 5.61 -3.67 -2.50
CA GLN A 137 7.01 -4.00 -2.73
C GLN A 137 7.93 -2.81 -2.38
N ARG A 138 7.56 -1.58 -2.76
CA ARG A 138 8.29 -0.36 -2.37
C ARG A 138 8.21 -0.05 -0.87
N LYS A 139 7.20 -0.58 -0.16
CA LYS A 139 7.11 -0.55 1.30
C LYS A 139 7.98 -1.63 1.96
N GLY A 140 8.59 -2.52 1.18
CA GLY A 140 9.58 -3.50 1.64
C GLY A 140 9.00 -4.85 2.07
N PHE A 141 7.77 -5.17 1.68
CA PHE A 141 7.18 -6.47 1.99
C PHE A 141 7.70 -7.56 1.05
N PRO A 142 7.94 -8.79 1.54
CA PRO A 142 8.24 -9.94 0.70
C PRO A 142 7.10 -10.23 -0.28
N GLY A 143 7.43 -10.72 -1.47
CA GLY A 143 6.44 -11.01 -2.52
C GLY A 143 5.38 -12.03 -2.08
N GLU A 144 5.74 -12.99 -1.24
CA GLU A 144 4.81 -13.98 -0.68
C GLU A 144 3.73 -13.32 0.19
N VAL A 145 4.13 -12.51 1.17
CA VAL A 145 3.21 -11.76 2.04
C VAL A 145 2.30 -10.84 1.22
N ILE A 146 2.84 -10.18 0.18
CA ILE A 146 2.04 -9.32 -0.70
C ILE A 146 0.97 -10.12 -1.44
N ARG A 147 1.33 -11.28 -2.00
CA ARG A 147 0.38 -12.14 -2.72
C ARG A 147 -0.73 -12.62 -1.80
N GLU A 148 -0.38 -13.11 -0.62
CA GLU A 148 -1.34 -13.58 0.38
C GLU A 148 -2.34 -12.48 0.77
N VAL A 149 -1.86 -11.26 1.05
CA VAL A 149 -2.73 -10.13 1.41
C VAL A 149 -3.62 -9.71 0.24
N ILE A 150 -3.10 -9.69 -0.99
CA ILE A 150 -3.90 -9.35 -2.17
C ILE A 150 -4.98 -10.40 -2.40
N GLU A 151 -4.64 -11.69 -2.35
CA GLU A 151 -5.58 -12.79 -2.54
C GLU A 151 -6.68 -12.79 -1.47
N ALA A 152 -6.33 -12.53 -0.21
CA ALA A 152 -7.30 -12.50 0.88
C ALA A 152 -8.19 -11.25 0.90
N ARG A 153 -7.80 -10.14 0.26
CA ARG A 153 -8.44 -8.82 0.48
C ARG A 153 -8.87 -8.08 -0.79
N LEU A 154 -8.40 -8.48 -1.97
CA LEU A 154 -8.81 -7.88 -3.24
C LEU A 154 -9.77 -8.86 -3.94
N PRO A 155 -11.10 -8.65 -3.87
CA PRO A 155 -12.06 -9.54 -4.50
C PRO A 155 -11.79 -9.61 -6.00
N GLU A 156 -11.84 -10.82 -6.55
CA GLU A 156 -11.74 -11.04 -7.99
C GLU A 156 -12.88 -10.32 -8.71
N ASP A 157 -12.57 -9.68 -9.82
CA ASP A 157 -13.59 -9.15 -10.71
C ASP A 157 -14.01 -10.27 -11.66
N GLU A 158 -15.14 -10.92 -11.36
CA GLU A 158 -15.71 -12.01 -12.18
C GLU A 158 -15.94 -11.58 -13.64
N THR A 159 -16.04 -10.27 -13.92
CA THR A 159 -16.27 -9.75 -15.27
C THR A 159 -15.00 -9.57 -16.09
N GLU A 160 -13.81 -9.51 -15.46
CA GLU A 160 -12.53 -9.38 -16.18
C GLU A 160 -11.97 -10.73 -16.71
N ASN A 161 -12.51 -11.87 -16.25
CA ASN A 161 -12.08 -13.21 -16.65
C ASN A 161 -12.99 -13.86 -17.71
N LEU A 162 -14.01 -13.16 -18.20
CA LEU A 162 -14.88 -13.68 -19.25
C LEU A 162 -14.07 -13.87 -20.53
N THR A 163 -14.16 -15.05 -21.14
CA THR A 163 -13.67 -15.25 -22.51
C THR A 163 -14.41 -14.32 -23.48
N GLU A 164 -13.89 -14.17 -24.70
CA GLU A 164 -14.61 -13.43 -25.75
C GLU A 164 -16.01 -14.03 -25.96
N GLU A 165 -16.12 -15.37 -25.95
CA GLU A 165 -17.41 -16.09 -26.04
C GLU A 165 -18.33 -15.80 -24.85
N GLU A 166 -17.82 -15.78 -23.62
CA GLU A 166 -18.63 -15.51 -22.42
C GLU A 166 -19.07 -14.03 -22.36
N THR A 167 -18.23 -13.12 -22.85
CA THR A 167 -18.53 -11.69 -22.97
C THR A 167 -19.63 -11.48 -24.01
N GLU A 168 -19.52 -12.13 -25.17
CA GLU A 168 -20.51 -12.06 -26.23
C GLU A 168 -21.85 -12.66 -25.77
N ALA A 169 -21.83 -13.81 -25.10
CA ALA A 169 -23.03 -14.43 -24.52
C ALA A 169 -23.69 -13.52 -23.47
N LEU A 170 -22.91 -12.80 -22.65
CA LEU A 170 -23.44 -11.84 -21.67
C LEU A 170 -24.08 -10.64 -22.36
N LEU A 171 -23.43 -10.08 -23.38
CA LEU A 171 -23.97 -9.00 -24.20
C LEU A 171 -25.26 -9.43 -24.91
N GLU A 172 -25.28 -10.62 -25.50
CA GLU A 172 -26.46 -11.20 -26.16
C GLU A 172 -27.62 -11.37 -25.17
N LYS A 173 -27.35 -11.84 -23.96
CA LYS A 173 -28.35 -11.95 -22.89
C LYS A 173 -28.91 -10.58 -22.48
N GLN A 174 -28.04 -9.57 -22.33
CA GLN A 174 -28.48 -8.19 -22.03
C GLN A 174 -29.32 -7.61 -23.16
N MET A 175 -28.93 -7.84 -24.42
CA MET A 175 -29.67 -7.41 -25.60
C MET A 175 -31.00 -8.12 -25.74
N THR A 176 -31.06 -9.42 -25.44
CA THR A 176 -32.31 -10.22 -25.43
C THR A 176 -33.29 -9.69 -24.38
N GLU A 177 -32.82 -9.39 -23.18
CA GLU A 177 -33.65 -8.78 -22.14
C GLU A 177 -34.12 -7.37 -22.53
N LEU A 178 -33.23 -6.56 -23.13
CA LEU A 178 -33.59 -5.25 -23.65
C LEU A 178 -34.70 -5.34 -24.71
N ARG A 179 -34.60 -6.27 -25.67
CA ARG A 179 -35.64 -6.52 -26.68
C ARG A 179 -36.98 -6.87 -26.02
N ARG A 180 -36.98 -7.76 -25.02
CA ARG A 180 -38.18 -8.14 -24.27
C ARG A 180 -38.83 -6.94 -23.56
N PHE A 181 -38.04 -6.12 -22.88
CA PHE A 181 -38.56 -4.93 -22.21
C PHE A 181 -39.02 -3.87 -23.20
N TYR A 182 -38.31 -3.70 -24.31
CA TYR A 182 -38.69 -2.80 -25.39
C TYR A 182 -40.08 -3.17 -25.93
N GLU A 183 -40.29 -4.43 -26.35
CA GLU A 183 -41.59 -4.90 -26.84
C GLU A 183 -42.70 -4.75 -25.78
N LYS A 184 -42.41 -5.12 -24.53
CA LYS A 184 -43.36 -4.99 -23.41
C LYS A 184 -43.80 -3.53 -23.24
N TYR A 185 -42.85 -2.59 -23.19
CA TYR A 185 -43.17 -1.18 -23.01
C TYR A 185 -43.80 -0.57 -24.25
N ARG A 186 -43.40 -0.97 -25.46
CA ARG A 186 -44.02 -0.58 -26.72
C ARG A 186 -45.50 -0.95 -26.73
N ARG A 187 -45.83 -2.23 -26.53
CA ARG A 187 -47.23 -2.71 -26.45
C ARG A 187 -48.02 -2.00 -25.36
N MET A 188 -47.41 -1.78 -24.19
CA MET A 188 -48.07 -1.07 -23.08
C MET A 188 -48.46 0.37 -23.45
N GLN A 189 -47.62 1.07 -24.21
CA GLN A 189 -47.87 2.45 -24.62
C GLN A 189 -48.78 2.52 -25.86
N GLU A 190 -48.66 1.58 -26.80
CA GLU A 190 -49.59 1.44 -27.94
C GLU A 190 -51.02 1.19 -27.46
N ASN A 191 -51.21 0.33 -26.46
CA ASN A 191 -52.53 0.08 -25.85
C ASN A 191 -53.12 1.32 -25.17
N LYS A 192 -52.30 2.35 -24.88
CA LYS A 192 -52.74 3.64 -24.36
C LYS A 192 -53.00 4.68 -25.47
N GLY A 193 -52.88 4.28 -26.73
CA GLY A 193 -53.14 5.11 -27.90
C GLY A 193 -51.95 5.95 -28.37
N TYR A 194 -50.75 5.76 -27.81
CA TYR A 194 -49.56 6.52 -28.23
C TYR A 194 -48.94 5.94 -29.50
N THR A 195 -48.55 6.81 -30.43
CA THR A 195 -47.96 6.42 -31.72
C THR A 195 -46.77 7.33 -32.10
N GLY A 196 -46.01 6.91 -33.13
CA GLY A 196 -44.92 7.69 -33.72
C GLY A 196 -43.89 8.18 -32.70
N ARG A 197 -43.54 9.47 -32.78
CA ARG A 197 -42.50 10.09 -31.94
C ARG A 197 -42.82 10.04 -30.45
N GLU A 198 -44.09 10.16 -30.07
CA GLU A 198 -44.51 10.14 -28.67
C GLU A 198 -44.35 8.74 -28.06
N LEU A 199 -44.68 7.70 -28.82
CA LEU A 199 -44.45 6.31 -28.42
C LEU A 199 -42.97 6.05 -28.14
N LYS A 200 -42.09 6.42 -29.08
CA LYS A 200 -40.62 6.28 -28.96
C LYS A 200 -40.10 6.94 -27.68
N GLN A 201 -40.48 8.20 -27.42
CA GLN A 201 -40.07 8.92 -26.20
C GLN A 201 -40.51 8.22 -24.91
N ARG A 202 -41.74 7.69 -24.87
CA ARG A 202 -42.27 7.02 -23.68
C ARG A 202 -41.58 5.68 -23.42
N VAL A 203 -41.34 4.89 -24.47
CA VAL A 203 -40.62 3.62 -24.37
C VAL A 203 -39.18 3.86 -23.94
N THR A 204 -38.48 4.81 -24.55
CA THR A 204 -37.12 5.21 -24.15
C THR A 204 -37.06 5.62 -22.68
N ARG A 205 -38.01 6.42 -22.20
CA ARG A 205 -38.06 6.80 -20.77
C ARG A 205 -38.22 5.60 -19.84
N ASN A 206 -39.07 4.63 -20.19
CA ASN A 206 -39.28 3.42 -19.38
C ASN A 206 -38.05 2.50 -19.36
N LEU A 207 -37.28 2.46 -20.46
CA LEU A 207 -36.04 1.68 -20.52
C LEU A 207 -34.89 2.37 -19.79
N MET A 208 -34.79 3.68 -19.91
CA MET A 208 -33.81 4.47 -19.13
C MET A 208 -34.05 4.36 -17.62
N SER A 209 -35.31 4.38 -17.16
CA SER A 209 -35.61 4.20 -15.73
C SER A 209 -35.28 2.79 -15.22
N ARG A 210 -35.06 1.83 -16.12
CA ARG A 210 -34.65 0.46 -15.84
C ARG A 210 -33.14 0.24 -15.95
N GLY A 211 -32.38 1.30 -16.26
CA GLY A 211 -30.92 1.30 -16.26
C GLY A 211 -30.25 1.10 -17.61
N TYR A 212 -31.01 1.00 -18.71
CA TYR A 212 -30.44 0.90 -20.06
C TYR A 212 -29.95 2.27 -20.55
N SER A 213 -28.80 2.29 -21.22
CA SER A 213 -28.23 3.51 -21.79
C SER A 213 -29.03 3.96 -23.03
N TYR A 214 -28.95 5.25 -23.36
CA TYR A 214 -29.58 5.77 -24.57
C TYR A 214 -29.06 5.06 -25.83
N ASP A 215 -27.76 4.78 -25.90
CA ASP A 215 -27.14 4.11 -27.05
C ASP A 215 -27.65 2.68 -27.22
N GLN A 216 -27.82 1.93 -26.13
CA GLN A 216 -28.41 0.60 -26.16
C GLN A 216 -29.87 0.65 -26.66
N ILE A 217 -30.65 1.60 -26.15
CA ILE A 217 -32.06 1.76 -26.53
C ILE A 217 -32.19 2.19 -27.99
N ARG A 218 -31.28 3.03 -28.47
CA ARG A 218 -31.29 3.56 -29.84
C ARG A 218 -31.27 2.44 -30.88
N ILE A 219 -30.44 1.41 -30.66
CA ILE A 219 -30.35 0.20 -31.50
C ILE A 219 -31.74 -0.42 -31.71
N MET A 220 -32.55 -0.51 -30.65
CA MET A 220 -33.91 -1.08 -30.73
C MET A 220 -34.89 -0.19 -31.50
N THR A 221 -34.73 1.13 -31.40
CA THR A 221 -35.66 2.10 -32.00
C THR A 221 -35.33 2.50 -33.44
N GLU A 222 -34.16 2.12 -33.93
CA GLU A 222 -33.71 2.30 -35.33
C GLU A 222 -34.05 1.06 -36.18
N GLU A 223 -34.20 -0.12 -35.58
CA GLU A 223 -34.67 -1.34 -36.27
C GLU A 223 -36.17 -1.30 -36.65
N ASP A 224 -36.95 -0.39 -36.05
CA ASP A 224 -38.41 -0.22 -36.24
C ASP A 224 -38.78 0.87 -37.29
N GLU A 225 -37.79 1.51 -37.94
CA GLU A 225 -37.98 2.52 -39.01
C GLU A 225 -37.84 1.90 -40.41
#